data_AF-A0A7W7C5C8-F1
#
_entry.id   AF-A0A7W7C5C8-F1
#
_cell.length_a   1.000
_cell.length_b   1.000
_cell.length_c   1.000
_cell.angle_alpha   90.00
_cell.angle_beta   90.00
_cell.angle_gamma   90.00
#
_symmetry.space_group_name_H-M   'P 1'
#
loop_
_entity.id
_entity.type
_entity.pdbx_description
1 polymer ?
#
loop_
_entity_poly.entity_id
_entity_poly.type
_entity_poly.pdbx_seq_one_letter_code
_entity_poly.pdbx_strand_id
1 'polypeptide(L)'
;MSWDVPCPRCSGTGKNTEPGAEELSQEELRLRRRAAQFVRSAPVAQKLADLKEEWEELKALATSKAADAEVIPFQEYIELREGDNVITRAHKTANTHPACPDCKGKGKELTAEGKALLEFIKRWPPE
;
A
#
# COMPACT_ATOMS: atom_id res chain seq x y z
N MET A 1 18.77 -18.48 8.59
CA MET A 1 18.75 -17.07 9.00
C MET A 1 18.37 -16.24 7.78
N SER A 2 17.50 -15.23 7.92
CA SER A 2 17.13 -14.33 6.82
C SER A 2 18.22 -13.26 6.67
N TRP A 3 18.65 -12.96 5.44
CA TRP A 3 19.64 -11.90 5.15
C TRP A 3 19.03 -10.49 5.16
N ASP A 4 17.71 -10.43 5.33
CA ASP A 4 16.86 -9.26 5.34
C ASP A 4 15.93 -9.30 6.56
N VAL A 5 15.63 -8.13 7.11
CA VAL A 5 14.65 -7.94 8.18
C VAL A 5 13.60 -6.94 7.74
N PRO A 6 12.37 -6.99 8.30
CA PRO A 6 11.37 -5.95 8.07
C PRO A 6 11.96 -4.58 8.42
N CYS A 7 11.76 -3.60 7.55
CA CYS A 7 12.15 -2.22 7.82
C CYS A 7 11.45 -1.75 9.10
N PRO A 8 12.18 -1.25 10.12
CA PRO A 8 11.60 -0.87 11.40
C PRO A 8 10.68 0.34 11.27
N ARG A 9 10.97 1.26 10.32
CA ARG A 9 10.20 2.48 10.10
C ARG A 9 8.82 2.22 9.48
N CYS A 10 8.71 1.27 8.55
CA CYS A 10 7.42 0.95 7.89
C CYS A 10 6.89 -0.44 8.26
N SER A 11 7.48 -1.09 9.26
CA SER A 11 7.12 -2.42 9.75
C SER A 11 6.93 -3.48 8.65
N GLY A 12 7.81 -3.48 7.63
CA GLY A 12 7.71 -4.46 6.54
C GLY A 12 6.87 -4.03 5.33
N THR A 13 6.02 -3.00 5.44
CA THR A 13 5.04 -2.64 4.40
C THR A 13 5.67 -2.00 3.16
N GLY A 14 6.86 -1.41 3.29
CA GLY A 14 7.50 -0.59 2.26
C GLY A 14 6.85 0.77 2.05
N LYS A 15 5.80 1.11 2.81
CA LYS A 15 5.00 2.32 2.62
C LYS A 15 5.13 3.25 3.81
N ASN A 16 5.20 4.55 3.58
CA ASN A 16 5.12 5.54 4.65
C ASN A 16 3.66 5.95 4.87
N THR A 17 3.03 5.42 5.92
CA THR A 17 1.63 5.71 6.24
C THR A 17 1.40 7.14 6.70
N GLU A 18 2.45 7.79 7.23
CA GLU A 18 2.43 9.15 7.77
C GLU A 18 3.54 10.01 7.12
N PRO A 19 3.40 10.35 5.82
CA PRO A 19 4.38 11.21 5.17
C PRO A 19 4.35 12.63 5.74
N GLY A 20 5.54 13.17 6.02
CA GLY A 20 5.76 14.54 6.44
C GLY A 20 5.91 15.49 5.25
N ALA A 21 6.23 16.75 5.58
CA ALA A 21 6.49 17.80 4.60
C ALA A 21 7.82 17.62 3.85
N GLU A 22 8.67 16.71 4.33
CA GLU A 22 9.94 16.36 3.69
C GLU A 22 9.72 15.37 2.53
N GLU A 23 8.67 14.55 2.60
CA GLU A 23 8.37 13.52 1.60
C GLU A 23 7.28 13.91 0.59
N LEU A 24 6.42 14.87 0.93
CA LEU A 24 5.35 15.35 0.07
C LEU A 24 5.25 16.88 0.10
N SER A 25 4.82 17.47 -1.01
CA SER A 25 4.54 18.90 -1.06
C SER A 25 3.39 19.28 -0.10
N GLN A 26 3.37 20.55 0.34
CA GLN A 26 2.29 21.06 1.20
C GLN A 26 0.92 20.94 0.55
N GLU A 27 0.85 21.09 -0.78
CA GLU A 27 -0.38 20.94 -1.54
C GLU A 27 -0.87 19.49 -1.52
N GLU A 28 0.02 18.52 -1.74
CA GLU A 28 -0.31 17.09 -1.67
C GLU A 28 -0.73 16.67 -0.26
N LEU A 29 -0.03 17.13 0.78
CA LEU A 29 -0.42 16.86 2.17
C LEU A 29 -1.83 17.39 2.46
N ARG A 30 -2.14 18.60 1.98
CA ARG A 30 -3.47 19.20 2.12
C ARG A 30 -4.52 18.40 1.36
N LEU A 31 -4.21 17.97 0.14
CA LEU A 31 -5.11 17.15 -0.68
C LEU A 31 -5.41 15.82 0.00
N ARG A 32 -4.39 15.13 0.53
CA ARG A 32 -4.53 13.87 1.28
C ARG A 32 -5.37 14.03 2.54
N ARG A 33 -5.14 15.09 3.33
CA ARG A 33 -5.95 15.38 4.52
C ARG A 33 -7.41 15.59 4.16
N ARG A 34 -7.69 16.35 3.10
CA ARG A 34 -9.04 16.57 2.58
C ARG A 34 -9.68 15.28 2.08
N ALA A 35 -8.94 14.48 1.33
CA ALA A 35 -9.39 13.19 0.84
C ALA A 35 -9.74 12.24 2.00
N ALA A 36 -8.89 12.16 3.03
CA ALA A 36 -9.14 11.36 4.22
C ALA A 36 -10.38 11.84 4.99
N GLN A 37 -10.59 13.15 5.12
CA GLN A 37 -11.81 13.71 5.73
C GLN A 37 -13.06 13.40 4.91
N PHE A 38 -12.99 13.55 3.58
CA PHE A 38 -14.09 13.27 2.67
C PHE A 38 -14.50 11.80 2.72
N VAL A 39 -13.52 10.88 2.66
CA VAL A 39 -13.74 9.43 2.77
C VAL A 39 -14.37 9.03 4.11
N ARG A 40 -14.08 9.76 5.19
CA ARG A 40 -14.67 9.56 6.52
C ARG A 40 -16.03 10.22 6.72
N SER A 41 -16.49 11.04 5.77
CA SER A 41 -17.82 11.65 5.87
C SER A 41 -18.91 10.58 5.82
N ALA A 42 -19.95 10.69 6.64
CA ALA A 42 -20.98 9.66 6.81
C ALA A 42 -21.52 9.06 5.48
N PRO A 43 -21.94 9.85 4.47
CA PRO A 43 -22.47 9.27 3.24
C PRO A 43 -21.42 8.53 2.41
N VAL A 44 -20.17 9.00 2.40
CA VAL A 44 -19.08 8.37 1.65
C VAL A 44 -18.58 7.11 2.38
N ALA A 45 -18.48 7.18 3.70
CA ALA A 45 -18.08 6.06 4.53
C ALA A 45 -19.09 4.91 4.44
N GLN A 46 -20.40 5.22 4.45
CA GLN A 46 -21.44 4.21 4.26
C GLN A 46 -21.33 3.55 2.88
N LYS A 47 -21.24 4.35 1.81
CA LYS A 47 -21.09 3.81 0.46
C LYS A 47 -19.85 2.92 0.32
N LEU A 48 -18.72 3.31 0.92
CA LEU A 48 -17.51 2.49 0.90
C LEU A 48 -17.65 1.22 1.75
N ALA A 49 -18.44 1.25 2.83
CA ALA A 49 -18.74 0.07 3.62
C ALA A 49 -19.61 -0.92 2.83
N ASP A 50 -20.66 -0.43 2.15
CA ASP A 50 -21.53 -1.26 1.31
C ASP A 50 -20.73 -1.94 0.18
N LEU A 51 -19.87 -1.18 -0.51
CA LEU A 51 -18.96 -1.73 -1.53
C LEU A 51 -17.96 -2.73 -0.97
N LYS A 52 -17.51 -2.53 0.28
CA LYS A 52 -16.57 -3.45 0.92
C LYS A 52 -17.25 -4.76 1.31
N GLU A 53 -18.49 -4.71 1.75
CA GLU A 53 -19.31 -5.88 2.03
C GLU A 53 -19.52 -6.70 0.75
N GLU A 54 -19.93 -6.05 -0.34
CA GLU A 54 -20.05 -6.68 -1.67
C GLU A 54 -18.73 -7.35 -2.10
N TRP A 55 -17.60 -6.65 -1.93
CA TRP A 55 -16.28 -7.20 -2.26
C TRP A 55 -15.89 -8.42 -1.41
N GLU A 56 -16.14 -8.41 -0.09
CA GLU A 56 -15.83 -9.55 0.77
C GLU A 56 -16.70 -10.77 0.44
N GLU A 57 -17.97 -10.57 0.06
CA GLU A 57 -18.85 -11.65 -0.42
C GLU A 57 -18.31 -12.27 -1.71
N LEU A 58 -17.95 -11.44 -2.69
CA LEU A 58 -17.36 -11.89 -3.96
C LEU A 58 -16.04 -12.62 -3.74
N LYS A 59 -15.20 -12.12 -2.84
CA LYS A 59 -13.94 -12.77 -2.44
C LYS A 59 -14.20 -14.10 -1.74
N ALA A 60 -15.18 -14.21 -0.86
CA ALA A 60 -15.54 -15.47 -0.21
C ALA A 60 -16.03 -16.52 -1.23
N LEU A 61 -16.80 -16.09 -2.24
CA LEU A 61 -17.21 -16.94 -3.37
C LEU A 61 -16.01 -17.36 -4.23
N ALA A 62 -15.16 -16.41 -4.60
CA ALA A 62 -13.98 -16.61 -5.44
C ALA A 62 -12.89 -17.46 -4.77
N THR A 63 -12.87 -17.55 -3.44
CA THR A 63 -11.96 -18.40 -2.65
C THR A 63 -12.62 -19.68 -2.14
N SER A 64 -13.91 -19.88 -2.46
CA SER A 64 -14.62 -21.11 -2.13
C SER A 64 -14.11 -22.27 -3.00
N LYS A 65 -14.31 -23.51 -2.55
CA LYS A 65 -13.75 -24.77 -3.11
C LYS A 65 -14.01 -25.03 -4.61
N ALA A 66 -14.73 -24.16 -5.31
CA ALA A 66 -15.07 -24.29 -6.73
C ALA A 66 -14.30 -23.33 -7.66
N ALA A 67 -13.58 -22.34 -7.12
CA ALA A 67 -12.85 -21.37 -7.91
C ALA A 67 -11.49 -21.08 -7.26
N ASP A 68 -10.39 -21.43 -7.92
CA ASP A 68 -9.08 -20.83 -7.65
C ASP A 68 -8.98 -19.56 -8.48
N ALA A 69 -9.85 -18.59 -8.19
CA ALA A 69 -9.91 -17.33 -8.93
C ALA A 69 -9.01 -16.28 -8.27
N GLU A 70 -8.33 -15.50 -9.10
CA GLU A 70 -7.55 -14.36 -8.63
C GLU A 70 -8.49 -13.31 -8.01
N VAL A 71 -8.27 -13.01 -6.73
CA VAL A 71 -9.02 -11.98 -6.01
C VAL A 71 -8.33 -10.64 -6.19
N ILE A 72 -9.00 -9.71 -6.87
CA ILE A 72 -8.49 -8.35 -7.01
C ILE A 72 -8.54 -7.60 -5.66
N PRO A 73 -7.55 -6.74 -5.35
CA PRO A 73 -7.58 -5.89 -4.18
C PRO A 73 -8.80 -4.96 -4.16
N PHE A 74 -9.30 -4.62 -2.97
CA PHE A 74 -10.47 -3.74 -2.80
C PHE A 74 -10.33 -2.41 -3.56
N GLN A 75 -9.12 -1.83 -3.59
CA GLN A 75 -8.87 -0.58 -4.31
C GLN A 75 -9.09 -0.71 -5.83
N GLU A 76 -8.72 -1.85 -6.42
CA GLU A 76 -8.95 -2.12 -7.84
C GLU A 76 -10.43 -2.43 -8.10
N TYR A 77 -11.07 -3.14 -7.16
CA TYR A 77 -12.49 -3.43 -7.21
C TYR A 77 -13.35 -2.16 -7.25
N ILE A 78 -13.09 -1.17 -6.38
CA ILE A 78 -13.84 0.09 -6.42
C ILE A 78 -13.62 0.86 -7.72
N GLU A 79 -12.40 0.87 -8.27
CA GLU A 79 -12.09 1.55 -9.54
C GLU A 79 -12.82 0.87 -10.71
N LEU A 80 -12.93 -0.45 -10.68
CA LEU A 80 -13.66 -1.24 -11.68
C LEU A 80 -15.18 -1.06 -11.56
N ARG A 81 -15.72 -1.04 -10.33
CA ARG A 81 -17.16 -0.99 -10.06
C ARG A 81 -17.77 0.39 -10.27
N GLU A 82 -17.09 1.41 -9.76
CA GLU A 82 -17.60 2.79 -9.68
C GLU A 82 -16.96 3.71 -10.72
N GLY A 83 -15.93 3.25 -11.42
CA GLY A 83 -15.17 4.03 -12.38
C GLY A 83 -14.36 5.16 -11.75
N ASP A 84 -13.92 6.08 -12.60
CA ASP A 84 -13.19 7.26 -12.16
C ASP A 84 -14.15 8.37 -11.69
N ASN A 85 -14.34 8.48 -10.38
CA ASN A 85 -15.22 9.46 -9.76
C ASN A 85 -14.60 10.08 -8.51
N VAL A 86 -15.29 11.05 -7.91
CA VAL A 86 -14.75 11.81 -6.77
C VAL A 86 -14.45 10.91 -5.56
N ILE A 87 -15.27 9.88 -5.33
CA ILE A 87 -15.10 8.94 -4.22
C ILE A 87 -13.91 8.03 -4.47
N THR A 88 -13.79 7.45 -5.67
CA THR A 88 -12.66 6.57 -6.00
C THR A 88 -11.34 7.33 -6.02
N ARG A 89 -11.30 8.55 -6.58
CA ARG A 89 -10.13 9.44 -6.51
C ARG A 89 -9.76 9.79 -5.07
N ALA A 90 -10.72 10.21 -4.25
CA ALA A 90 -10.45 10.54 -2.85
C ALA A 90 -9.98 9.32 -2.05
N HIS A 91 -10.57 8.15 -2.28
CA HIS A 91 -10.15 6.91 -1.64
C HIS A 91 -8.72 6.53 -2.04
N LYS A 92 -8.38 6.63 -3.33
CA LYS A 92 -7.02 6.41 -3.83
C LYS A 92 -6.04 7.38 -3.19
N THR A 93 -6.33 8.69 -3.21
CA THR A 93 -5.44 9.71 -2.63
C THR A 93 -5.27 9.53 -1.11
N ALA A 94 -6.32 9.13 -0.40
CA ALA A 94 -6.26 8.89 1.05
C ALA A 94 -5.37 7.68 1.39
N ASN A 95 -5.43 6.60 0.60
CA ASN A 95 -4.78 5.32 0.92
C ASN A 95 -3.47 5.05 0.15
N THR A 96 -3.15 5.82 -0.89
CA THR A 96 -1.89 5.64 -1.63
C THR A 96 -0.74 6.23 -0.86
N HIS A 97 0.02 5.43 -0.15
CA HIS A 97 1.17 5.90 0.65
C HIS A 97 2.45 5.98 -0.20
N PRO A 98 3.29 7.02 -0.02
CA PRO A 98 4.59 7.08 -0.69
C PRO A 98 5.50 5.95 -0.22
N ALA A 99 6.56 5.69 -0.99
CA ALA A 99 7.59 4.73 -0.60
C ALA A 99 8.20 5.15 0.75
N CYS A 100 8.43 4.19 1.64
CA CYS A 100 9.20 4.43 2.85
C CYS A 100 10.61 4.91 2.45
N PRO A 101 11.09 6.06 2.98
CA PRO A 101 12.37 6.63 2.57
C PRO A 101 13.57 5.75 2.96
N ASP A 102 13.50 5.05 4.11
CA ASP A 102 14.60 4.24 4.62
C ASP A 102 14.83 2.98 3.75
N CYS A 103 13.75 2.21 3.53
CA CYS A 103 13.81 0.99 2.73
C CYS A 103 13.49 1.22 1.23
N LYS A 104 13.29 2.47 0.81
CA LYS A 104 12.99 2.89 -0.57
C LYS A 104 11.87 2.08 -1.23
N GLY A 105 10.79 1.81 -0.49
CA GLY A 105 9.65 1.06 -1.02
C GLY A 105 9.76 -0.46 -0.91
N LYS A 106 10.91 -1.01 -0.51
CA LYS A 106 11.15 -2.47 -0.49
C LYS A 106 10.53 -3.19 0.70
N GLY A 107 10.21 -2.47 1.77
CA GLY A 107 9.69 -3.03 3.02
C GLY A 107 10.72 -3.79 3.85
N LYS A 108 11.92 -4.06 3.30
CA LYS A 108 12.95 -4.83 3.96
C LYS A 108 14.29 -4.12 3.94
N GLU A 109 15.09 -4.38 4.96
CA GLU A 109 16.45 -3.89 5.11
C GLU A 109 17.41 -5.06 5.30
N LEU A 110 18.60 -4.94 4.72
CA LEU A 110 19.62 -5.97 4.84
C LEU A 110 20.18 -6.00 6.26
N THR A 111 20.30 -7.20 6.82
CA THR A 111 21.03 -7.42 8.07
C THR A 111 22.52 -7.10 7.89
N ALA A 112 23.28 -6.97 8.97
CA ALA A 112 24.74 -6.76 8.88
C ALA A 112 25.41 -7.86 8.05
N GLU A 113 24.98 -9.10 8.24
CA GLU A 113 25.48 -10.25 7.48
C GLU A 113 25.03 -10.20 6.01
N GLY A 114 23.78 -9.79 5.74
CA GLY A 114 23.30 -9.56 4.38
C GLY A 114 24.05 -8.44 3.64
N LYS A 115 24.46 -7.38 4.35
CA LYS A 115 25.34 -6.33 3.82
C LYS A 115 26.73 -6.87 3.51
N ALA A 116 27.32 -7.66 4.42
CA ALA A 116 28.62 -8.29 4.20
C ALA A 116 28.60 -9.26 3.00
N LEU A 117 27.52 -10.03 2.84
CA LEU A 117 27.31 -10.89 1.67
C LEU A 117 27.20 -10.08 0.38
N LEU A 118 26.47 -8.97 0.39
CA LEU A 118 26.37 -8.09 -0.78
C LEU A 118 27.70 -7.43 -1.14
N GLU A 119 28.49 -7.02 -0.15
CA GLU A 119 29.84 -6.53 -0.39
C GLU A 119 30.77 -7.63 -0.93
N PHE A 120 30.65 -8.84 -0.43
CA PHE A 120 31.36 -10.00 -0.95
C PHE A 120 30.97 -10.26 -2.41
N ILE A 121 29.68 -10.38 -2.74
CA ILE A 121 29.20 -10.59 -4.10
C ILE A 121 29.64 -9.46 -5.04
N LYS A 122 29.55 -8.20 -4.60
CA LYS A 122 30.04 -7.05 -5.39
C LYS A 122 31.54 -7.13 -5.67
N ARG A 123 32.31 -7.78 -4.80
CA ARG A 123 33.74 -8.04 -4.96
C ARG A 123 34.04 -9.38 -5.64
N TRP A 124 33.02 -10.19 -6.00
CA TRP A 124 33.23 -11.60 -6.35
C TRP A 124 32.36 -12.09 -7.53
N PRO A 125 32.94 -12.24 -8.74
CA PRO A 125 34.06 -11.47 -9.31
C PRO A 125 33.51 -10.42 -10.30
N PRO A 126 34.11 -9.22 -10.47
CA PRO A 126 35.22 -9.11 -11.41
C PRO A 126 36.17 -7.90 -11.21
N GLU A 127 37.41 -8.17 -10.78
CA GLU A 127 38.73 -7.70 -11.27
C GLU A 127 39.81 -8.25 -10.35
#